data_AF-A0A6P8PJD3-F1
#
_entry.id   AF-A0A6P8PJD3-F1
#
_cell.length_a   1.000
_cell.length_b   1.000
_cell.length_c   1.000
_cell.angle_alpha   90.00
_cell.angle_beta   90.00
_cell.angle_gamma   90.00
#
_symmetry.space_group_name_H-M   'P 1'
#
loop_
_entity.id
_entity.type
_entity.pdbx_description
1 polymer ?
#
loop_
_entity_poly.entity_id
_entity_poly.type
_entity_poly.pdbx_seq_one_letter_code
_entity_poly.pdbx_strand_id
1 'polypeptide(L)'
;MVLAPRTLAFLRRVAAGKLPSGLGSGRRAFPAWLANGCSGMERAVVRCVPSESKLSISFSLDGSQKRMQRDQSEQLGRALARIASNALKGQMKAKKSKQKRTEQAAAAVEPLVRLCHGDKVVAPDVINVDAWQDGAVLEVGEVKYLVERNPPTFKDAELPRCVMAGFPVFPKLQIEFGELEESHFQWYKEAKDSAGTDAAASAAVGSRWVEAGSERVFTPTNADIGLKLKLKCTPGNSQRYGVARELEIICSVEAGPGTCAFDHRHLYTNKITEDSLIRIVSYNILADVYAQTDHAKNVLFPYCAPYALEIDYRQNLIKKELTGYNADIICLQEVDKTVFSDSLAPALDACGLEGVFRIKEKQSEGLSTFFRRSKFSLLSQHDIVFNEALLSDPLHKDLLEKLCSYPAVKEKFLQRSSVLQVSVLQSTTDPSKKICVANTHLYFHPKGGNIRLIQIAIALSHIKHVACDMYPDIPVCFCGDFNSTPTTGLYSFMKSGTISEHHEDWLSNGEEERSNMSLTHPLKLESACGEPAYTNYVGGFHGCLDYIFTDSNCLAVEQVIPLPSHEEVTTHQALPSVIYPSDHIALVCDVKWK
;
A
#
# COMPACT_ATOMS: atom_id res chain seq x y z
N MET A 1 6.92 -10.68 37.29
CA MET A 1 5.70 -9.84 37.17
C MET A 1 4.56 -10.77 36.76
N VAL A 2 3.53 -10.87 37.59
CA VAL A 2 2.45 -11.88 37.50
C VAL A 2 1.49 -11.53 36.35
N LEU A 3 1.28 -12.48 35.43
CA LEU A 3 0.37 -12.37 34.29
C LEU A 3 -1.07 -12.77 34.68
N ALA A 4 -2.06 -12.04 34.14
CA ALA A 4 -3.47 -12.13 34.51
C ALA A 4 -4.21 -13.36 33.91
N PRO A 5 -5.24 -13.91 34.61
CA PRO A 5 -5.84 -15.20 34.32
C PRO A 5 -7.01 -15.16 33.32
N ARG A 6 -6.76 -14.72 32.07
CA ARG A 6 -7.73 -14.87 30.96
C ARG A 6 -7.23 -15.74 29.80
N THR A 7 -5.97 -16.16 29.84
CA THR A 7 -5.33 -17.00 28.81
C THR A 7 -5.58 -18.51 28.98
N LEU A 8 -6.19 -18.95 30.10
CA LEU A 8 -6.42 -20.38 30.37
C LEU A 8 -7.78 -20.93 29.90
N ALA A 9 -8.74 -20.08 29.49
CA ALA A 9 -10.07 -20.54 29.08
C ALA A 9 -10.15 -20.94 27.59
N PHE A 10 -9.21 -20.49 26.77
CA PHE A 10 -9.16 -20.79 25.33
C PHE A 10 -8.50 -22.16 25.05
N LEU A 11 -7.57 -22.58 25.90
CA LEU A 11 -6.79 -23.83 25.75
C LEU A 11 -7.54 -25.11 26.18
N ARG A 12 -8.79 -25.03 26.67
CA ARG A 12 -9.59 -26.20 27.07
C ARG A 12 -10.70 -26.59 26.09
N ARG A 13 -10.90 -25.88 24.98
CA ARG A 13 -11.95 -26.20 23.98
C ARG A 13 -11.44 -26.87 22.69
N VAL A 14 -10.14 -27.10 22.55
CA VAL A 14 -9.54 -27.75 21.36
C VAL A 14 -9.42 -29.28 21.52
N ALA A 15 -9.70 -29.84 22.71
CA ALA A 15 -9.46 -31.26 23.02
C ALA A 15 -10.69 -32.20 22.90
N ALA A 16 -11.75 -31.83 22.17
CA ALA A 16 -12.88 -32.73 21.96
C ALA A 16 -13.33 -32.72 20.49
N GLY A 17 -12.71 -33.60 19.70
CA GLY A 17 -13.08 -33.84 18.31
C GLY A 17 -14.52 -34.35 18.19
N LYS A 18 -15.29 -33.70 17.32
CA LYS A 18 -16.46 -34.24 16.61
C LYS A 18 -16.79 -33.28 15.45
N LEU A 19 -16.55 -33.74 14.23
CA LEU A 19 -17.10 -33.14 13.01
C LEU A 19 -18.64 -33.26 13.01
N PRO A 20 -19.34 -32.28 12.41
CA PRO A 20 -20.36 -32.68 11.46
C PRO A 20 -20.32 -31.89 10.14
N SER A 21 -20.54 -32.65 9.08
CA SER A 21 -20.87 -32.29 7.71
C SER A 21 -22.08 -31.37 7.59
N GLY A 22 -21.99 -30.35 6.73
CA GLY A 22 -23.13 -29.51 6.30
C GLY A 22 -22.69 -28.15 5.76
N LEU A 23 -22.29 -28.09 4.49
CA LEU A 23 -22.07 -26.83 3.76
C LEU A 23 -23.43 -26.19 3.45
N GLY A 24 -23.87 -25.31 4.34
CA GLY A 24 -24.96 -24.37 4.10
C GLY A 24 -24.40 -22.95 3.99
N SER A 25 -24.75 -22.24 2.91
CA SER A 25 -24.40 -20.84 2.67
C SER A 25 -24.88 -19.94 3.83
N GLY A 26 -24.01 -19.65 4.78
CA GLY A 26 -24.27 -18.74 5.87
C GLY A 26 -24.28 -17.29 5.37
N ARG A 27 -25.42 -16.82 4.88
CA ARG A 27 -25.71 -15.37 4.88
C ARG A 27 -25.53 -14.90 6.32
N ARG A 28 -24.49 -14.10 6.60
CA ARG A 28 -24.43 -13.34 7.85
C ARG A 28 -25.66 -12.44 7.86
N ALA A 29 -26.63 -12.79 8.71
CA ALA A 29 -27.84 -12.01 8.87
C ALA A 29 -27.46 -10.60 9.32
N PHE A 30 -27.97 -9.60 8.59
CA PHE A 30 -28.00 -8.21 9.02
C PHE A 30 -28.44 -8.14 10.49
N PRO A 31 -27.70 -7.50 11.40
CA PRO A 31 -28.19 -7.29 12.76
C PRO A 31 -29.49 -6.47 12.69
N ALA A 32 -30.58 -7.04 13.17
CA ALA A 32 -31.91 -6.41 13.21
C ALA A 32 -31.96 -5.09 14.01
N TRP A 33 -30.87 -4.68 14.65
CA TRP A 33 -30.72 -3.40 15.34
C TRP A 33 -30.47 -2.20 14.41
N LEU A 34 -30.23 -2.40 13.11
CA LEU A 34 -30.32 -1.32 12.12
C LEU A 34 -31.78 -1.00 11.72
N ALA A 35 -32.76 -1.81 12.15
CA ALA A 35 -34.17 -1.62 11.84
C ALA A 35 -35.01 -1.06 13.01
N ASN A 36 -34.45 -0.94 14.22
CA ASN A 36 -35.15 -0.37 15.37
C ASN A 36 -34.34 0.81 15.94
N GLY A 37 -34.70 2.01 15.48
CA GLY A 37 -34.21 3.27 16.00
C GLY A 37 -34.59 3.44 17.47
N CYS A 38 -33.58 3.55 18.33
CA CYS A 38 -33.75 4.08 19.68
C CYS A 38 -33.48 5.60 19.67
N SER A 39 -34.57 6.35 19.88
CA SER A 39 -34.67 7.78 20.22
C SER A 39 -34.29 8.81 19.14
N GLY A 40 -35.20 9.76 18.88
CA GLY A 40 -35.09 10.79 17.83
C GLY A 40 -34.03 11.88 18.08
N MET A 41 -32.81 11.49 18.47
CA MET A 41 -31.66 12.39 18.58
C MET A 41 -30.84 12.38 17.30
N GLU A 42 -30.37 13.55 16.88
CA GLU A 42 -29.43 13.68 15.76
C GLU A 42 -28.00 13.31 16.20
N ARG A 43 -27.04 13.25 15.26
CA ARG A 43 -25.64 12.88 15.57
C ARG A 43 -24.74 14.10 15.66
N ALA A 44 -23.87 14.13 16.67
CA ALA A 44 -22.74 15.05 16.78
C ALA A 44 -21.42 14.25 16.83
N VAL A 45 -20.56 14.43 15.84
CA VAL A 45 -19.26 13.76 15.75
C VAL A 45 -18.18 14.63 16.36
N VAL A 46 -17.44 14.07 17.31
CA VAL A 46 -16.26 14.70 17.91
C VAL A 46 -15.02 13.90 17.55
N ARG A 47 -14.13 14.49 16.73
CA ARG A 47 -12.80 13.94 16.46
C ARG A 47 -11.79 14.56 17.42
N CYS A 48 -11.20 13.73 18.28
CA CYS A 48 -10.26 14.11 19.32
C CYS A 48 -9.09 13.12 19.32
N VAL A 49 -7.93 13.56 18.82
CA VAL A 49 -6.71 12.73 18.74
C VAL A 49 -5.72 13.24 19.79
N PRO A 50 -5.19 12.38 20.69
CA PRO A 50 -4.31 12.82 21.78
C PRO A 50 -3.06 13.58 21.34
N SER A 51 -2.52 13.29 20.15
CA SER A 51 -1.33 13.95 19.60
C SER A 51 -1.62 15.30 18.95
N GLU A 52 -2.88 15.69 18.77
CA GLU A 52 -3.27 16.97 18.18
C GLU A 52 -3.65 17.98 19.28
N SER A 53 -3.35 19.26 19.08
CA SER A 53 -3.73 20.30 20.06
C SER A 53 -5.22 20.66 20.01
N LYS A 54 -5.89 20.32 18.91
CA LYS A 54 -7.29 20.68 18.65
C LYS A 54 -8.16 19.43 18.51
N LEU A 55 -9.43 19.58 18.86
CA LEU A 55 -10.50 18.65 18.48
C LEU A 55 -11.45 19.31 17.50
N SER A 56 -12.19 18.51 16.72
CA SER A 56 -13.25 19.02 15.85
C SER A 56 -14.61 18.49 16.25
N ILE A 57 -15.61 19.38 16.29
CA ILE A 57 -17.01 19.06 16.61
C ILE A 57 -17.82 19.30 15.34
N SER A 58 -18.59 18.30 14.89
CA SER A 58 -19.39 18.37 13.66
C SER A 58 -20.82 17.85 13.89
N PHE A 59 -21.83 18.60 13.47
CA PHE A 59 -23.24 18.19 13.57
C PHE A 59 -24.11 18.98 12.58
N SER A 60 -25.30 18.47 12.26
CA SER A 60 -26.26 19.18 11.40
C SER A 60 -27.11 20.11 12.24
N LEU A 61 -27.25 21.38 11.85
CA LEU A 61 -28.16 22.32 12.49
C LEU A 61 -28.91 23.10 11.41
N ASP A 62 -30.25 23.03 11.43
CA ASP A 62 -31.13 23.62 10.42
C ASP A 62 -30.80 23.17 8.98
N GLY A 63 -30.51 21.87 8.80
CA GLY A 63 -30.12 21.29 7.51
C GLY A 63 -28.72 21.69 7.01
N SER A 64 -27.98 22.49 7.77
CA SER A 64 -26.61 22.90 7.45
C SER A 64 -25.60 22.17 8.32
N GLN A 65 -24.61 21.51 7.70
CA GLN A 65 -23.49 20.94 8.45
C GLN A 65 -22.65 22.05 9.12
N LYS A 66 -22.50 21.93 10.43
CA LYS A 66 -21.63 22.79 11.25
C LYS A 66 -20.38 22.01 11.58
N ARG A 67 -19.22 22.63 11.39
CA ARG A 67 -17.93 22.10 11.79
C ARG A 67 -17.12 23.19 12.47
N MET A 68 -16.51 22.89 13.60
CA MET A 68 -15.61 23.80 14.29
C MET A 68 -14.43 23.06 14.90
N GLN A 69 -13.29 23.75 15.00
CA GLN A 69 -12.11 23.29 15.72
C GLN A 69 -11.94 24.10 17.00
N ARG A 70 -11.69 23.41 18.12
CA ARG A 70 -11.42 24.02 19.43
C ARG A 70 -10.17 23.40 20.02
N ASP A 71 -9.45 24.14 20.85
CA ASP A 71 -8.31 23.59 21.58
C ASP A 71 -8.80 22.57 22.61
N GLN A 72 -8.07 21.46 22.73
CA GLN A 72 -8.42 20.35 23.62
C GLN A 72 -8.36 20.75 25.09
N SER A 73 -7.44 21.64 25.44
CA SER A 73 -7.25 22.21 26.79
C SER A 73 -8.13 23.41 27.09
N GLU A 74 -8.94 23.87 26.13
CA GLU A 74 -9.86 24.98 26.35
C GLU A 74 -11.09 24.51 27.14
N GLN A 75 -11.57 25.38 28.04
CA GLN A 75 -12.82 25.20 28.77
C GLN A 75 -14.04 25.03 27.84
N LEU A 76 -14.87 24.04 28.13
CA LEU A 76 -16.09 23.68 27.41
C LEU A 76 -17.02 24.87 27.17
N GLY A 77 -17.16 25.75 28.17
CA GLY A 77 -18.03 26.92 28.09
C GLY A 77 -17.75 27.80 26.87
N ARG A 78 -16.50 27.90 26.43
CA ARG A 78 -16.12 28.66 25.23
C ARG A 78 -16.58 27.97 23.94
N ALA A 79 -16.52 26.64 23.89
CA ALA A 79 -17.03 25.85 22.77
C ALA A 79 -18.57 25.96 22.68
N LEU A 80 -19.27 25.82 23.80
CA LEU A 80 -20.74 25.94 23.86
C LEU A 80 -21.21 27.35 23.48
N ALA A 81 -20.55 28.41 23.98
CA ALA A 81 -20.85 29.79 23.59
C ALA A 81 -20.65 30.01 22.08
N ARG A 82 -19.66 29.36 21.47
CA ARG A 82 -19.45 29.43 20.01
C ARG A 82 -20.57 28.73 19.24
N ILE A 83 -21.06 27.59 19.73
CA ILE A 83 -22.22 26.89 19.16
C ILE A 83 -23.46 27.79 19.24
N ALA A 84 -23.73 28.38 20.40
CA ALA A 84 -24.87 29.29 20.62
C ALA A 84 -24.84 30.48 19.64
N SER A 85 -23.68 31.15 19.51
CA SER A 85 -23.48 32.26 18.58
C SER A 85 -23.72 31.85 17.11
N ASN A 86 -23.28 30.65 16.71
CA ASN A 86 -23.49 30.14 15.35
C ASN A 86 -24.95 29.81 15.07
N ALA A 87 -25.66 29.25 16.05
CA ALA A 87 -27.09 28.97 15.95
C ALA A 87 -27.90 30.26 15.80
N LEU A 88 -27.60 31.29 16.61
CA LEU A 88 -28.24 32.60 16.53
C LEU A 88 -28.07 33.27 15.15
N LYS A 89 -26.86 33.20 14.57
CA LYS A 89 -26.58 33.69 13.21
C LYS A 89 -27.38 32.94 12.13
N GLY A 90 -27.59 31.64 12.30
CA GLY A 90 -28.43 30.82 11.42
C GLY A 90 -29.87 31.30 11.39
N GLN A 91 -30.47 31.48 12.58
CA GLN A 91 -31.84 31.97 12.72
C GLN A 91 -32.05 33.36 12.10
N MET A 92 -31.10 34.27 12.28
CA MET A 92 -31.17 35.61 11.66
C MET A 92 -31.12 35.57 10.13
N LYS A 93 -30.31 34.68 9.54
CA LYS A 93 -30.25 34.49 8.07
C LYS A 93 -31.54 33.88 7.53
N ALA A 94 -32.12 32.89 8.21
CA ALA A 94 -33.39 32.29 7.82
C ALA A 94 -34.55 33.30 7.89
N LYS A 95 -34.58 34.17 8.91
CA LYS A 95 -35.57 35.26 9.02
C LYS A 95 -35.43 36.30 7.90
N LYS A 96 -34.21 36.72 7.52
CA LYS A 96 -34.00 37.64 6.38
C LYS A 96 -34.46 37.06 5.04
N SER A 97 -34.35 35.75 4.84
CA SER A 97 -34.89 35.04 3.67
C SER A 97 -36.44 35.04 3.65
N LYS A 98 -37.07 34.82 4.80
CA LYS A 98 -38.54 34.86 4.96
C LYS A 98 -39.14 36.28 4.99
N GLN A 99 -38.38 37.32 5.35
CA GLN A 99 -38.85 38.71 5.44
C GLN A 99 -39.24 39.35 4.09
N LYS A 100 -39.13 38.65 2.96
CA LYS A 100 -39.83 39.02 1.71
C LYS A 100 -41.34 38.69 1.72
N ARG A 101 -41.85 38.02 2.76
CA ARG A 101 -43.28 37.82 3.01
C ARG A 101 -43.58 38.01 4.51
N THR A 102 -44.25 39.11 4.82
CA THR A 102 -44.92 39.47 6.09
C THR A 102 -44.05 39.89 7.28
N GLU A 103 -44.40 41.06 7.84
CA GLU A 103 -43.77 41.73 8.97
C GLU A 103 -44.35 41.26 10.31
N GLN A 104 -43.48 40.69 11.16
CA GLN A 104 -43.49 40.88 12.62
C GLN A 104 -42.20 40.27 13.18
N ALA A 105 -41.30 41.12 13.68
CA ALA A 105 -39.99 40.72 14.18
C ALA A 105 -40.05 40.37 15.68
N ALA A 106 -40.25 39.08 15.99
CA ALA A 106 -39.95 38.57 17.33
C ALA A 106 -38.42 38.54 17.55
N ALA A 107 -37.96 39.10 18.67
CA ALA A 107 -36.55 39.14 19.09
C ALA A 107 -35.92 37.72 19.06
N ALA A 108 -34.69 37.61 18.55
CA ALA A 108 -33.97 36.33 18.53
C ALA A 108 -33.45 36.01 19.93
N VAL A 109 -33.98 34.94 20.55
CA VAL A 109 -33.51 34.43 21.84
C VAL A 109 -32.27 33.57 21.57
N GLU A 110 -31.21 33.76 22.36
CA GLU A 110 -30.04 32.90 22.28
C GLU A 110 -30.42 31.47 22.70
N PRO A 111 -30.23 30.46 21.84
CA PRO A 111 -30.65 29.11 22.16
C PRO A 111 -29.83 28.59 23.34
N LEU A 112 -30.50 27.90 24.26
CA LEU A 112 -29.81 27.20 25.35
C LEU A 112 -28.89 26.14 24.74
N VAL A 113 -27.59 26.22 25.03
CA VAL A 113 -26.61 25.23 24.59
C VAL A 113 -25.92 24.62 25.80
N ARG A 114 -26.04 23.30 25.95
CA ARG A 114 -25.40 22.56 27.04
C ARG A 114 -24.99 21.16 26.61
N LEU A 115 -24.02 20.59 27.31
CA LEU A 115 -23.58 19.22 27.14
C LEU A 115 -23.93 18.43 28.40
N CYS A 116 -24.49 17.23 28.24
CA CYS A 116 -24.94 16.39 29.34
C CYS A 116 -24.29 15.00 29.27
N HIS A 117 -23.94 14.44 30.44
CA HIS A 117 -23.60 13.02 30.61
C HIS A 117 -24.76 12.35 31.37
N GLY A 118 -25.60 11.59 30.66
CA GLY A 118 -26.90 11.18 31.18
C GLY A 118 -27.75 12.42 31.52
N ASP A 119 -28.28 12.49 32.74
CA ASP A 119 -29.10 13.63 33.20
C ASP A 119 -28.27 14.79 33.79
N LYS A 120 -26.94 14.67 33.86
CA LYS A 120 -26.07 15.67 34.49
C LYS A 120 -25.45 16.60 33.45
N VAL A 121 -25.62 17.91 33.66
CA VAL A 121 -24.96 18.94 32.85
C VAL A 121 -23.47 18.98 33.17
N VAL A 122 -22.63 18.93 32.13
CA VAL A 122 -21.18 19.06 32.25
C VAL A 122 -20.83 20.51 32.56
N ALA A 123 -20.01 20.74 33.59
CA ALA A 123 -19.65 22.08 34.02
C ALA A 123 -18.81 22.82 32.95
N PRO A 124 -19.01 24.14 32.78
CA PRO A 124 -18.39 24.91 31.69
C PRO A 124 -16.87 25.08 31.82
N ASP A 125 -16.31 24.85 33.00
CA ASP A 125 -14.88 24.91 33.31
C ASP A 125 -14.12 23.61 33.00
N VAL A 126 -14.83 22.50 32.77
CA VAL A 126 -14.25 21.25 32.28
C VAL A 126 -13.61 21.49 30.92
N ILE A 127 -12.40 20.96 30.69
CA ILE A 127 -11.70 21.11 29.41
C ILE A 127 -12.32 20.23 28.33
N ASN A 128 -12.24 20.67 27.07
CA ASN A 128 -12.88 20.03 25.93
C ASN A 128 -12.54 18.53 25.79
N VAL A 129 -11.28 18.13 25.97
CA VAL A 129 -10.86 16.71 25.85
C VAL A 129 -11.58 15.79 26.85
N ASP A 130 -11.94 16.31 28.02
CA ASP A 130 -12.62 15.57 29.08
C ASP A 130 -14.14 15.70 28.99
N ALA A 131 -14.64 16.84 28.50
CA ALA A 131 -16.06 17.10 28.38
C ALA A 131 -16.73 16.28 27.27
N TRP A 132 -16.12 16.24 26.08
CA TRP A 132 -16.70 15.61 24.89
C TRP A 132 -16.45 14.10 24.89
N GLN A 133 -17.28 13.38 25.64
CA GLN A 133 -17.24 11.92 25.74
C GLN A 133 -18.24 11.25 24.80
N ASP A 134 -17.92 10.00 24.44
CA ASP A 134 -18.86 9.16 23.69
C ASP A 134 -20.13 8.92 24.51
N GLY A 135 -21.30 9.05 23.88
CA GLY A 135 -22.60 8.93 24.55
C GLY A 135 -23.07 10.18 25.29
N ALA A 136 -22.29 11.27 25.32
CA ALA A 136 -22.76 12.55 25.81
C ALA A 136 -23.90 13.09 24.93
N VAL A 137 -24.73 14.00 25.46
CA VAL A 137 -25.82 14.63 24.71
C VAL A 137 -25.57 16.13 24.64
N LEU A 138 -25.39 16.64 23.43
CA LEU A 138 -25.35 18.08 23.15
C LEU A 138 -26.78 18.54 22.90
N GLU A 139 -27.26 19.53 23.66
CA GLU A 139 -28.56 20.16 23.45
C GLU A 139 -28.33 21.55 22.85
N VAL A 140 -29.01 21.87 21.74
CA VAL A 140 -28.99 23.18 21.08
C VAL A 140 -30.44 23.62 20.87
N GLY A 141 -30.95 24.45 21.77
CA GLY A 141 -32.37 24.78 21.81
C GLY A 141 -33.21 23.54 22.13
N GLU A 142 -34.11 23.16 21.22
CA GLU A 142 -34.97 21.98 21.37
C GLU A 142 -34.35 20.71 20.76
N VAL A 143 -33.27 20.84 19.99
CA VAL A 143 -32.64 19.70 19.29
C VAL A 143 -31.59 19.06 20.19
N LYS A 144 -31.61 17.73 20.26
CA LYS A 144 -30.64 16.92 20.99
C LYS A 144 -29.78 16.12 20.03
N TYR A 145 -28.48 16.13 20.28
CA TYR A 145 -27.48 15.41 19.51
C TYR A 145 -26.76 14.40 20.39
N LEU A 146 -26.77 13.13 20.00
CA LEU A 146 -25.92 12.12 20.58
C LEU A 146 -24.48 12.33 20.11
N VAL A 147 -23.56 12.49 21.06
CA VAL A 147 -22.14 12.66 20.79
C VAL A 147 -21.50 11.31 20.53
N GLU A 148 -20.89 11.19 19.36
CA GLU A 148 -20.01 10.09 18.99
C GLU A 148 -18.58 10.61 18.94
N ARG A 149 -17.76 10.19 19.90
CA ARG A 149 -16.35 10.54 19.97
C ARG A 149 -15.55 9.53 19.16
N ASN A 150 -14.79 10.00 18.18
CA ASN A 150 -13.94 9.19 17.33
C ASN A 150 -14.67 7.97 16.72
N PRO A 151 -15.83 8.14 16.06
CA PRO A 151 -16.45 7.04 15.33
C PRO A 151 -15.58 6.64 14.13
N PRO A 152 -15.64 5.36 13.68
CA PRO A 152 -14.99 4.93 12.45
C PRO A 152 -15.32 5.88 11.30
N THR A 153 -14.30 6.38 10.60
CA THR A 153 -14.50 7.41 9.58
C THR A 153 -13.52 7.21 8.43
N PHE A 154 -14.00 7.19 7.19
CA PHE A 154 -13.11 7.28 6.03
C PHE A 154 -12.60 8.71 5.86
N LYS A 155 -11.31 8.93 6.10
CA LYS A 155 -10.58 10.15 5.75
C LYS A 155 -10.52 10.34 4.24
N ASP A 156 -10.19 9.27 3.55
CA ASP A 156 -10.06 9.21 2.10
C ASP A 156 -10.82 8.00 1.57
N ALA A 157 -11.49 8.18 0.44
CA ALA A 157 -12.22 7.12 -0.24
C ALA A 157 -12.36 7.46 -1.72
N GLU A 158 -11.57 6.80 -2.55
CA GLU A 158 -11.44 7.06 -3.98
C GLU A 158 -11.51 5.74 -4.78
N LEU A 159 -12.08 5.82 -5.98
CA LEU A 159 -12.07 4.73 -6.96
C LEU A 159 -11.08 5.04 -8.07
N PRO A 160 -10.49 4.00 -8.71
CA PRO A 160 -9.55 4.20 -9.81
C PRO A 160 -10.22 4.85 -11.03
N ARG A 161 -9.40 5.50 -11.86
CA ARG A 161 -9.85 6.21 -13.06
C ARG A 161 -10.03 5.31 -14.28
N CYS A 162 -9.36 4.17 -14.31
CA CYS A 162 -9.44 3.16 -15.35
C CYS A 162 -9.79 1.81 -14.74
N VAL A 163 -10.76 1.11 -15.32
CA VAL A 163 -11.18 -0.23 -14.91
C VAL A 163 -11.38 -1.12 -16.11
N MET A 164 -10.87 -2.35 -16.04
CA MET A 164 -10.91 -3.32 -17.12
C MET A 164 -11.58 -4.61 -16.67
N ALA A 165 -12.33 -5.24 -17.57
CA ALA A 165 -12.86 -6.58 -17.36
C ALA A 165 -11.72 -7.59 -17.12
N GLY A 166 -11.85 -8.40 -16.07
CA GLY A 166 -10.83 -9.36 -15.63
C GLY A 166 -9.74 -8.77 -14.74
N PHE A 167 -9.77 -7.46 -14.44
CA PHE A 167 -8.78 -6.79 -13.59
C PHE A 167 -9.42 -6.33 -12.27
N PRO A 168 -8.81 -6.66 -11.11
CA PRO A 168 -9.36 -6.29 -9.81
C PRO A 168 -9.34 -4.76 -9.57
N VAL A 169 -10.49 -4.24 -9.13
CA VAL A 169 -10.71 -2.84 -8.77
C VAL A 169 -10.46 -2.67 -7.28
N PHE A 170 -9.38 -1.99 -6.95
CA PHE A 170 -8.98 -1.69 -5.57
C PHE A 170 -9.37 -0.26 -5.21
N PRO A 171 -10.32 -0.04 -4.29
CA PRO A 171 -10.61 1.29 -3.77
C PRO A 171 -9.48 1.76 -2.85
N LYS A 172 -9.08 3.03 -2.99
CA LYS A 172 -8.17 3.68 -2.05
C LYS A 172 -9.01 4.15 -0.86
N LEU A 173 -8.81 3.52 0.29
CA LEU A 173 -9.57 3.80 1.51
C LEU A 173 -8.60 4.08 2.65
N GLN A 174 -8.74 5.25 3.29
CA GLN A 174 -8.03 5.55 4.53
C GLN A 174 -9.06 5.72 5.64
N ILE A 175 -8.96 4.86 6.66
CA ILE A 175 -9.89 4.85 7.80
C ILE A 175 -9.21 5.43 9.04
N GLU A 176 -9.98 6.16 9.85
CA GLU A 176 -9.63 6.51 11.23
C GLU A 176 -10.59 5.84 12.19
N PHE A 177 -10.06 5.49 13.38
CA PHE A 177 -10.82 4.93 14.50
C PHE A 177 -11.61 3.66 14.16
N GLY A 178 -11.17 2.95 13.12
CA GLY A 178 -11.70 1.68 12.70
C GLY A 178 -10.73 0.94 11.80
N GLU A 179 -11.16 -0.24 11.38
CA GLU A 179 -10.36 -1.19 10.61
C GLU A 179 -11.09 -1.52 9.30
N LEU A 180 -10.35 -1.69 8.21
CA LEU A 180 -10.95 -1.98 6.91
C LEU A 180 -11.58 -3.37 6.87
N GLU A 181 -11.04 -4.31 7.65
CA GLU A 181 -11.53 -5.67 7.85
C GLU A 181 -12.87 -5.71 8.60
N GLU A 182 -13.13 -4.72 9.46
CA GLU A 182 -14.39 -4.56 10.20
C GLU A 182 -15.39 -3.66 9.46
N SER A 183 -15.01 -3.12 8.30
CA SER A 183 -15.84 -2.25 7.48
C SER A 183 -16.74 -3.07 6.53
N HIS A 184 -17.83 -2.47 6.07
CA HIS A 184 -18.77 -3.12 5.15
C HIS A 184 -18.64 -2.53 3.75
N PHE A 185 -18.64 -3.39 2.73
CA PHE A 185 -18.55 -3.01 1.32
C PHE A 185 -19.72 -3.59 0.53
N GLN A 186 -20.24 -2.81 -0.41
CA GLN A 186 -21.26 -3.25 -1.34
C GLN A 186 -21.04 -2.60 -2.70
N TRP A 187 -20.75 -3.43 -3.69
CA TRP A 187 -20.61 -3.05 -5.09
C TRP A 187 -21.94 -3.11 -5.81
N TYR A 188 -22.11 -2.18 -6.73
CA TYR A 188 -23.21 -2.12 -7.67
C TYR A 188 -22.66 -1.85 -9.07
N LYS A 189 -23.42 -2.29 -10.07
CA LYS A 189 -23.21 -1.96 -11.47
C LYS A 189 -24.47 -1.34 -12.06
N GLU A 190 -24.29 -0.54 -13.09
CA GLU A 190 -25.41 0.06 -13.81
C GLU A 190 -26.32 -1.03 -14.42
N ALA A 191 -27.64 -0.84 -14.33
CA ALA A 191 -28.59 -1.70 -15.01
C ALA A 191 -28.43 -1.53 -16.53
N LYS A 192 -28.39 -2.64 -17.28
CA LYS A 192 -28.43 -2.56 -18.75
C LYS A 192 -29.81 -2.04 -19.16
N ASP A 193 -29.86 -0.90 -19.85
CA ASP A 193 -31.05 -0.52 -20.59
C ASP A 193 -31.31 -1.61 -21.62
N SER A 194 -32.38 -2.38 -21.43
CA SER A 194 -32.90 -3.28 -22.44
C SER A 194 -33.37 -2.44 -23.63
N ALA A 195 -32.49 -2.20 -24.60
CA ALA A 195 -32.86 -1.53 -25.84
C ALA A 195 -33.87 -2.42 -26.58
N GLY A 196 -35.13 -1.96 -26.73
CA GLY A 196 -36.02 -2.53 -27.74
C GLY A 196 -37.54 -2.41 -27.59
N THR A 197 -38.12 -1.94 -26.47
CA THR A 197 -39.59 -1.74 -26.40
C THR A 197 -39.97 -0.54 -25.54
N ASP A 198 -40.48 0.50 -26.22
CA ASP A 198 -41.31 1.61 -25.73
C ASP A 198 -41.16 2.03 -24.26
N ALA A 199 -40.09 2.77 -23.98
CA ALA A 199 -39.81 3.42 -22.71
C ALA A 199 -40.66 4.70 -22.49
N ALA A 200 -41.97 4.59 -22.59
CA ALA A 200 -42.91 5.66 -22.19
C ALA A 200 -43.91 5.23 -21.10
N ALA A 201 -43.85 4.00 -20.58
CA ALA A 201 -44.88 3.49 -19.66
C ALA A 201 -44.41 2.70 -18.43
N SER A 202 -43.13 2.71 -18.05
CA SER A 202 -42.67 2.05 -16.81
C SER A 202 -41.72 2.88 -15.93
N ALA A 203 -41.89 4.19 -15.92
CA ALA A 203 -41.28 5.07 -14.92
C ALA A 203 -41.96 4.85 -13.55
N ALA A 204 -41.73 3.68 -12.94
CA ALA A 204 -42.05 3.39 -11.55
C ALA A 204 -40.93 2.51 -10.95
N VAL A 205 -39.91 3.19 -10.40
CA VAL A 205 -39.08 2.81 -9.25
C VAL A 205 -38.28 1.50 -9.37
N GLY A 206 -37.38 1.43 -10.36
CA GLY A 206 -36.22 0.55 -10.33
C GLY A 206 -34.95 1.38 -10.13
N SER A 207 -34.16 1.12 -9.08
CA SER A 207 -32.85 1.76 -8.89
C SER A 207 -31.97 1.52 -10.13
N ARG A 208 -31.34 2.57 -10.68
CA ARG A 208 -30.32 2.50 -11.76
C ARG A 208 -29.19 1.49 -11.49
N TRP A 209 -29.02 1.09 -10.24
CA TRP A 209 -27.94 0.27 -9.72
C TRP A 209 -28.41 -1.13 -9.35
N VAL A 210 -27.71 -2.15 -9.84
CA VAL A 210 -27.90 -3.58 -9.50
C VAL A 210 -26.72 -4.04 -8.64
N GLU A 211 -27.00 -4.75 -7.54
CA GLU A 211 -25.96 -5.30 -6.67
C GLU A 211 -25.03 -6.28 -7.41
N ALA A 212 -23.73 -6.17 -7.15
CA ALA A 212 -22.69 -6.92 -7.87
C ALA A 212 -21.72 -7.70 -6.95
N GLY A 213 -21.52 -7.29 -5.70
CA GLY A 213 -20.64 -7.98 -4.75
C GLY A 213 -20.54 -7.27 -3.41
N SER A 214 -19.97 -7.94 -2.40
CA SER A 214 -19.86 -7.42 -1.02
C SER A 214 -18.44 -7.35 -0.47
N GLU A 215 -17.45 -7.70 -1.29
CA GLU A 215 -16.03 -7.65 -0.90
C GLU A 215 -15.45 -6.24 -1.09
N ARG A 216 -14.32 -5.96 -0.44
CA ARG A 216 -13.58 -4.70 -0.64
C ARG A 216 -13.14 -4.51 -2.10
N VAL A 217 -12.75 -5.61 -2.73
CA VAL A 217 -12.25 -5.65 -4.12
C VAL A 217 -13.34 -6.23 -5.01
N PHE A 218 -13.51 -5.65 -6.19
CA PHE A 218 -14.43 -6.16 -7.21
C PHE A 218 -13.69 -6.39 -8.52
N THR A 219 -13.89 -7.55 -9.15
CA THR A 219 -13.31 -7.83 -10.47
C THR A 219 -14.42 -7.83 -11.51
N PRO A 220 -14.52 -6.80 -12.37
CA PRO A 220 -15.51 -6.76 -13.42
C PRO A 220 -15.34 -7.90 -14.40
N THR A 221 -16.43 -8.35 -14.99
CA THR A 221 -16.44 -9.40 -16.02
C THR A 221 -16.66 -8.81 -17.41
N ASN A 222 -16.51 -9.61 -18.46
CA ASN A 222 -16.84 -9.18 -19.83
C ASN A 222 -18.32 -8.75 -19.97
N ALA A 223 -19.22 -9.27 -19.13
CA ALA A 223 -20.62 -8.85 -19.14
C ALA A 223 -20.83 -7.43 -18.61
N ASP A 224 -19.84 -6.87 -17.91
CA ASP A 224 -19.89 -5.55 -17.28
C ASP A 224 -19.28 -4.45 -18.16
N ILE A 225 -18.68 -4.81 -19.31
CA ILE A 225 -18.11 -3.86 -20.27
C ILE A 225 -19.16 -2.83 -20.69
N GLY A 226 -18.78 -1.55 -20.65
CA GLY A 226 -19.65 -0.41 -20.96
C GLY A 226 -20.54 0.04 -19.80
N LEU A 227 -20.53 -0.64 -18.65
CA LEU A 227 -21.29 -0.25 -17.47
C LEU A 227 -20.46 0.60 -16.50
N LYS A 228 -21.12 1.48 -15.74
CA LYS A 228 -20.52 2.13 -14.56
C LYS A 228 -20.58 1.24 -13.33
N LEU A 229 -19.66 1.49 -12.40
CA LEU A 229 -19.59 0.83 -11.10
C LEU A 229 -19.82 1.82 -9.96
N LYS A 230 -20.41 1.36 -8.86
CA LYS A 230 -20.56 2.11 -7.62
C LYS A 230 -20.16 1.26 -6.43
N LEU A 231 -19.39 1.83 -5.51
CA LEU A 231 -19.06 1.25 -4.22
C LEU A 231 -19.79 2.02 -3.12
N LYS A 232 -20.58 1.32 -2.31
CA LYS A 232 -21.05 1.79 -1.01
C LYS A 232 -20.17 1.17 0.07
N CYS A 233 -19.46 1.99 0.81
CA CYS A 233 -18.59 1.54 1.90
C CYS A 233 -18.98 2.19 3.23
N THR A 234 -19.02 1.40 4.30
CA THR A 234 -19.33 1.88 5.66
C THR A 234 -18.15 1.57 6.56
N PRO A 235 -17.45 2.58 7.12
CA PRO A 235 -16.30 2.35 7.97
C PRO A 235 -16.76 1.70 9.28
N GLY A 236 -16.04 0.70 9.75
CA GLY A 236 -16.40 -0.08 10.94
C GLY A 236 -15.24 -0.30 11.88
N ASN A 237 -15.56 -0.64 13.12
CA ASN A 237 -14.65 -1.23 14.07
C ASN A 237 -15.38 -2.34 14.83
N SER A 238 -14.72 -2.98 15.80
CA SER A 238 -15.31 -4.10 16.55
C SER A 238 -16.57 -3.75 17.37
N GLN A 239 -16.95 -2.48 17.49
CA GLN A 239 -18.06 -2.02 18.31
C GLN A 239 -19.20 -1.39 17.50
N ARG A 240 -18.89 -0.60 16.46
CA ARG A 240 -19.87 0.20 15.72
C ARG A 240 -19.44 0.54 14.30
N TYR A 241 -20.41 1.04 13.53
CA TYR A 241 -20.20 1.60 12.19
C TYR A 241 -20.28 3.12 12.20
N GLY A 242 -19.51 3.74 11.31
CA GLY A 242 -19.59 5.16 10.99
C GLY A 242 -20.60 5.48 9.90
N VAL A 243 -20.42 6.63 9.26
CA VAL A 243 -21.27 7.09 8.14
C VAL A 243 -20.84 6.41 6.84
N ALA A 244 -21.79 5.79 6.14
CA ALA A 244 -21.55 5.21 4.83
C ALA A 244 -21.20 6.28 3.79
N ARG A 245 -20.28 5.95 2.87
CA ARG A 245 -19.96 6.73 1.67
C ARG A 245 -20.37 5.94 0.44
N GLU A 246 -20.87 6.64 -0.58
CA GLU A 246 -21.10 6.09 -1.91
C GLU A 246 -20.13 6.75 -2.89
N LEU A 247 -19.45 5.93 -3.68
CA LEU A 247 -18.45 6.33 -4.67
C LEU A 247 -18.86 5.75 -6.02
N GLU A 248 -18.97 6.60 -7.04
CA GLU A 248 -19.26 6.17 -8.42
C GLU A 248 -17.99 6.30 -9.26
N ILE A 249 -17.72 5.31 -10.10
CA ILE A 249 -16.61 5.35 -11.03
C ILE A 249 -16.93 6.33 -12.17
N ILE A 250 -15.92 7.11 -12.58
CA ILE A 250 -16.12 8.17 -13.57
C ILE A 250 -16.29 7.56 -14.97
N CYS A 251 -15.45 6.57 -15.31
CA CYS A 251 -15.43 5.84 -16.58
C CYS A 251 -16.45 4.68 -16.61
N SER A 252 -16.47 3.95 -17.72
CA SER A 252 -17.18 2.67 -17.81
C SER A 252 -16.16 1.53 -17.86
N VAL A 253 -16.56 0.30 -17.55
CA VAL A 253 -15.67 -0.86 -17.65
C VAL A 253 -15.21 -1.05 -19.10
N GLU A 254 -13.89 -1.08 -19.29
CA GLU A 254 -13.25 -1.33 -20.59
C GLU A 254 -12.90 -2.81 -20.78
N ALA A 255 -12.66 -3.21 -22.03
CA ALA A 255 -12.12 -4.53 -22.31
C ALA A 255 -10.65 -4.61 -21.85
N GLY A 256 -10.26 -5.70 -21.18
CA GLY A 256 -8.84 -5.98 -20.90
C GLY A 256 -8.08 -6.46 -22.15
N PRO A 257 -6.74 -6.59 -22.08
CA PRO A 257 -5.89 -7.05 -23.19
C PRO A 257 -6.06 -8.51 -23.63
N GLY A 258 -7.00 -9.26 -23.05
CA GLY A 258 -7.03 -10.72 -23.17
C GLY A 258 -6.06 -11.38 -22.20
N THR A 259 -5.28 -12.35 -22.68
CA THR A 259 -4.32 -13.10 -21.87
C THR A 259 -3.05 -12.29 -21.65
N CYS A 260 -2.68 -12.05 -20.39
CA CYS A 260 -1.41 -11.44 -20.00
C CYS A 260 -0.33 -12.50 -19.80
N ALA A 261 0.95 -12.13 -19.98
CA ALA A 261 2.06 -13.08 -19.82
C ALA A 261 2.18 -13.65 -18.39
N PHE A 262 1.64 -12.95 -17.38
CA PHE A 262 1.58 -13.45 -16.01
C PHE A 262 0.41 -14.41 -15.73
N ASP A 263 -0.58 -14.54 -16.63
CA ASP A 263 -1.74 -15.42 -16.40
C ASP A 263 -1.32 -16.90 -16.31
N HIS A 264 -0.38 -17.35 -17.17
CA HIS A 264 0.19 -18.70 -17.07
C HIS A 264 1.01 -18.89 -15.78
N ARG A 265 1.68 -17.83 -15.32
CA ARG A 265 2.48 -17.85 -14.08
C ARG A 265 1.60 -17.96 -12.85
N HIS A 266 0.40 -17.36 -12.89
CA HIS A 266 -0.57 -17.45 -11.80
C HIS A 266 -1.06 -18.87 -11.54
N LEU A 267 -0.98 -19.77 -12.52
CA LEU A 267 -1.28 -21.20 -12.32
C LEU A 267 -0.37 -21.88 -11.28
N TYR A 268 0.84 -21.35 -11.06
CA TYR A 268 1.79 -21.84 -10.06
C TYR A 268 1.56 -21.18 -8.68
N THR A 269 0.77 -20.12 -8.63
CA THR A 269 0.61 -19.26 -7.46
C THR A 269 -0.84 -19.09 -7.01
N ASN A 270 -1.72 -20.04 -7.36
CA ASN A 270 -3.16 -20.01 -7.10
C ASN A 270 -3.57 -19.85 -5.63
N LYS A 271 -2.65 -20.06 -4.68
CA LYS A 271 -2.89 -20.00 -3.24
C LYS A 271 -1.72 -19.33 -2.52
N ILE A 272 -2.04 -18.77 -1.36
CA ILE A 272 -1.05 -18.41 -0.34
C ILE A 272 -0.33 -19.70 0.08
N THR A 273 0.99 -19.62 0.24
CA THR A 273 1.82 -20.77 0.62
C THR A 273 1.64 -21.13 2.10
N GLU A 274 1.93 -22.37 2.46
CA GLU A 274 1.95 -22.80 3.87
C GLU A 274 3.02 -22.08 4.70
N ASP A 275 2.91 -22.15 6.02
CA ASP A 275 3.77 -21.45 6.98
C ASP A 275 5.27 -21.82 6.86
N SER A 276 5.56 -23.01 6.31
CA SER A 276 6.93 -23.49 6.13
C SER A 276 7.67 -22.81 4.96
N LEU A 277 6.90 -22.25 4.01
CA LEU A 277 7.41 -21.62 2.80
C LEU A 277 7.35 -20.10 2.89
N ILE A 278 8.11 -19.42 2.04
CA ILE A 278 8.06 -17.98 1.82
C ILE A 278 8.07 -17.77 0.31
N ARG A 279 6.97 -17.24 -0.24
CA ARG A 279 6.95 -16.80 -1.64
C ARG A 279 7.51 -15.40 -1.75
N ILE A 280 8.57 -15.23 -2.52
CA ILE A 280 9.31 -13.98 -2.67
C ILE A 280 9.20 -13.49 -4.10
N VAL A 281 8.93 -12.19 -4.27
CA VAL A 281 8.90 -11.50 -5.55
C VAL A 281 9.96 -10.39 -5.57
N SER A 282 10.72 -10.27 -6.66
CA SER A 282 11.52 -9.08 -6.98
C SER A 282 11.08 -8.54 -8.33
N TYR A 283 10.76 -7.25 -8.41
CA TYR A 283 10.26 -6.67 -9.66
C TYR A 283 10.51 -5.16 -9.80
N ASN A 284 11.28 -4.78 -10.84
CA ASN A 284 11.32 -3.41 -11.33
C ASN A 284 10.05 -3.13 -12.16
N ILE A 285 9.22 -2.18 -11.70
CA ILE A 285 7.89 -1.95 -12.28
C ILE A 285 7.84 -0.78 -13.28
N LEU A 286 9.00 -0.27 -13.72
CA LEU A 286 9.16 0.83 -14.65
C LEU A 286 8.47 2.12 -14.18
N ALA A 287 9.25 3.06 -13.65
CA ALA A 287 8.70 4.29 -13.08
C ALA A 287 8.09 5.15 -14.19
N ASP A 288 6.96 5.77 -13.85
CA ASP A 288 6.21 6.61 -14.78
C ASP A 288 7.01 7.83 -15.24
N VAL A 289 7.83 8.37 -14.33
CA VAL A 289 8.75 9.48 -14.62
C VAL A 289 9.73 9.17 -15.77
N TYR A 290 10.05 7.89 -16.00
CA TYR A 290 10.90 7.47 -17.11
C TYR A 290 10.08 7.09 -18.34
N ALA A 291 9.00 6.32 -18.16
CA ALA A 291 8.16 5.82 -19.25
C ALA A 291 7.43 6.93 -20.04
N GLN A 292 7.11 8.06 -19.41
CA GLN A 292 6.38 9.16 -20.06
C GLN A 292 7.24 10.07 -20.94
N THR A 293 8.57 9.95 -20.87
CA THR A 293 9.46 10.83 -21.63
C THR A 293 9.35 10.60 -23.14
N ASP A 294 9.56 11.65 -23.94
CA ASP A 294 9.58 11.53 -25.41
C ASP A 294 10.64 10.53 -25.88
N HIS A 295 11.76 10.45 -25.18
CA HIS A 295 12.81 9.47 -25.45
C HIS A 295 12.32 8.04 -25.19
N ALA A 296 11.64 7.80 -24.07
CA ALA A 296 11.07 6.48 -23.79
C ALA A 296 10.04 6.08 -24.85
N LYS A 297 9.08 6.96 -25.17
CA LYS A 297 8.01 6.66 -26.14
C LYS A 297 8.52 6.43 -27.56
N ASN A 298 9.50 7.22 -28.02
CA ASN A 298 9.92 7.21 -29.42
C ASN A 298 11.25 6.47 -29.70
N VAL A 299 12.05 6.17 -28.68
CA VAL A 299 13.37 5.55 -28.83
C VAL A 299 13.48 4.23 -28.07
N LEU A 300 13.13 4.21 -26.78
CA LEU A 300 13.25 2.98 -25.98
C LEU A 300 12.12 1.99 -26.28
N PHE A 301 10.88 2.48 -26.38
CA PHE A 301 9.67 1.68 -26.49
C PHE A 301 8.80 2.01 -27.73
N PRO A 302 9.36 2.27 -28.92
CA PRO A 302 8.57 2.66 -30.10
C PRO A 302 7.62 1.56 -30.61
N TYR A 303 7.84 0.32 -30.17
CA TYR A 303 7.00 -0.85 -30.44
C TYR A 303 5.78 -0.97 -29.53
N CYS A 304 5.82 -0.34 -28.33
CA CYS A 304 4.74 -0.44 -27.37
C CYS A 304 3.58 0.48 -27.78
N ALA A 305 2.35 -0.03 -27.72
CA ALA A 305 1.18 0.79 -27.97
C ALA A 305 1.13 1.96 -26.98
N PRO A 306 0.93 3.22 -27.41
CA PRO A 306 1.04 4.38 -26.52
C PRO A 306 0.16 4.29 -25.26
N TYR A 307 -1.07 3.79 -25.38
CA TYR A 307 -1.97 3.62 -24.24
C TYR A 307 -1.49 2.59 -23.21
N ALA A 308 -0.67 1.62 -23.62
CA ALA A 308 -0.12 0.60 -22.75
C ALA A 308 1.10 1.08 -21.95
N LEU A 309 1.72 2.19 -22.35
CA LEU A 309 2.74 2.89 -21.55
C LEU A 309 2.14 3.77 -20.46
N GLU A 310 0.89 4.21 -20.64
CA GLU A 310 0.22 5.10 -19.69
C GLU A 310 0.04 4.41 -18.33
N ILE A 311 0.30 5.17 -17.26
CA ILE A 311 0.41 4.62 -15.91
C ILE A 311 -0.86 3.93 -15.40
N ASP A 312 -2.03 4.48 -15.73
CA ASP A 312 -3.32 3.91 -15.31
C ASP A 312 -3.53 2.51 -15.92
N TYR A 313 -3.04 2.27 -17.15
CA TYR A 313 -3.08 0.97 -17.78
C TYR A 313 -2.08 0.00 -17.13
N ARG A 314 -0.81 0.41 -17.02
CA ARG A 314 0.25 -0.42 -16.43
C ARG A 314 -0.08 -0.81 -15.00
N GLN A 315 -0.58 0.12 -14.18
CA GLN A 315 -0.95 -0.17 -12.79
C GLN A 315 -2.06 -1.22 -12.68
N ASN A 316 -3.04 -1.25 -13.60
CA ASN A 316 -4.04 -2.31 -13.57
C ASN A 316 -3.40 -3.69 -13.79
N LEU A 317 -2.48 -3.80 -14.75
CA LEU A 317 -1.72 -5.02 -15.00
C LEU A 317 -0.80 -5.39 -13.83
N ILE A 318 -0.02 -4.45 -13.31
CA ILE A 318 0.87 -4.67 -12.15
C ILE A 318 0.09 -5.15 -10.93
N LYS A 319 -1.07 -4.55 -10.65
CA LYS A 319 -1.91 -4.97 -9.51
C LYS A 319 -2.45 -6.38 -9.71
N LYS A 320 -2.96 -6.72 -10.91
CA LYS A 320 -3.42 -8.08 -11.22
C LYS A 320 -2.27 -9.08 -11.10
N GLU A 321 -1.11 -8.74 -11.65
CA GLU A 321 0.10 -9.55 -11.62
C GLU A 321 0.55 -9.85 -10.18
N LEU A 322 0.80 -8.82 -9.38
CA LEU A 322 1.32 -8.95 -8.02
C LEU A 322 0.34 -9.66 -7.08
N THR A 323 -0.96 -9.35 -7.17
CA THR A 323 -1.96 -9.96 -6.30
C THR A 323 -2.23 -11.42 -6.66
N GLY A 324 -2.15 -11.77 -7.95
CA GLY A 324 -2.26 -13.17 -8.40
C GLY A 324 -1.07 -14.05 -8.00
N TYR A 325 0.09 -13.47 -7.68
CA TYR A 325 1.22 -14.23 -7.14
C TYR A 325 0.99 -14.73 -5.72
N ASN A 326 0.03 -14.18 -4.96
CA ASN A 326 -0.22 -14.57 -3.57
C ASN A 326 1.07 -14.63 -2.73
N ALA A 327 1.98 -13.69 -2.98
CA ALA A 327 3.32 -13.68 -2.40
C ALA A 327 3.31 -13.34 -0.91
N ASP A 328 4.39 -13.69 -0.22
CA ASP A 328 4.59 -13.38 1.20
C ASP A 328 5.51 -12.19 1.39
N ILE A 329 6.48 -12.01 0.50
CA ILE A 329 7.39 -10.87 0.45
C ILE A 329 7.46 -10.37 -0.99
N ILE A 330 7.29 -9.07 -1.22
CA ILE A 330 7.40 -8.44 -2.54
C ILE A 330 8.35 -7.24 -2.44
N CYS A 331 9.47 -7.31 -3.13
CA CYS A 331 10.44 -6.23 -3.24
C CYS A 331 10.32 -5.59 -4.63
N LEU A 332 9.99 -4.30 -4.67
CA LEU A 332 9.81 -3.56 -5.91
C LEU A 332 10.84 -2.45 -6.05
N GLN A 333 11.25 -2.21 -7.29
CA GLN A 333 12.10 -1.09 -7.71
C GLN A 333 11.30 -0.20 -8.66
N GLU A 334 11.73 1.06 -8.85
CA GLU A 334 11.06 2.02 -9.73
C GLU A 334 9.61 2.32 -9.35
N VAL A 335 9.35 2.41 -8.05
CA VAL A 335 8.03 2.73 -7.54
C VAL A 335 7.91 4.24 -7.34
N ASP A 336 7.13 4.92 -8.18
CA ASP A 336 6.79 6.32 -7.94
C ASP A 336 6.07 6.49 -6.59
N LYS A 337 6.32 7.61 -5.90
CA LYS A 337 5.71 7.88 -4.59
C LYS A 337 4.17 7.75 -4.60
N THR A 338 3.52 8.26 -5.64
CA THR A 338 2.06 8.19 -5.81
C THR A 338 1.59 6.78 -6.20
N VAL A 339 2.38 6.05 -7.01
CA VAL A 339 2.11 4.65 -7.33
C VAL A 339 2.10 3.81 -6.03
N PHE A 340 3.04 4.05 -5.11
CA PHE A 340 3.02 3.41 -3.80
C PHE A 340 1.78 3.81 -2.99
N SER A 341 1.59 5.11 -2.72
CA SER A 341 0.57 5.57 -1.75
C SER A 341 -0.87 5.42 -2.24
N ASP A 342 -1.11 5.60 -3.54
CA ASP A 342 -2.47 5.70 -4.09
C ASP A 342 -2.91 4.42 -4.79
N SER A 343 -1.99 3.50 -5.10
CA SER A 343 -2.30 2.29 -5.88
C SER A 343 -1.82 0.99 -5.24
N LEU A 344 -0.50 0.81 -5.09
CA LEU A 344 0.06 -0.47 -4.62
C LEU A 344 -0.24 -0.73 -3.16
N ALA A 345 -0.06 0.26 -2.28
CA ALA A 345 -0.35 0.08 -0.86
C ALA A 345 -1.83 -0.26 -0.61
N PRO A 346 -2.82 0.47 -1.17
CA PRO A 346 -4.22 0.08 -1.04
C PRO A 346 -4.56 -1.29 -1.63
N ALA A 347 -3.94 -1.65 -2.77
CA ALA A 347 -4.22 -2.91 -3.45
C ALA A 347 -3.66 -4.12 -2.69
N LEU A 348 -2.40 -4.05 -2.30
CA LEU A 348 -1.71 -5.14 -1.59
C LEU A 348 -2.20 -5.25 -0.13
N ASP A 349 -2.63 -4.15 0.48
CA ASP A 349 -3.34 -4.16 1.77
C ASP A 349 -4.64 -4.95 1.70
N ALA A 350 -5.44 -4.77 0.64
CA ALA A 350 -6.65 -5.55 0.43
C ALA A 350 -6.37 -7.06 0.24
N CYS A 351 -5.13 -7.43 -0.10
CA CYS A 351 -4.65 -8.81 -0.21
C CYS A 351 -3.87 -9.30 1.03
N GLY A 352 -3.89 -8.52 2.13
CA GLY A 352 -3.29 -8.86 3.42
C GLY A 352 -1.79 -8.60 3.52
N LEU A 353 -1.21 -7.79 2.64
CA LEU A 353 0.18 -7.36 2.72
C LEU A 353 0.29 -5.92 3.23
N GLU A 354 1.24 -5.69 4.13
CA GLU A 354 1.65 -4.35 4.56
C GLU A 354 2.93 -3.95 3.81
N GLY A 355 3.14 -2.66 3.56
CA GLY A 355 4.27 -2.19 2.77
C GLY A 355 5.00 -1.01 3.37
N VAL A 356 6.31 -0.97 3.16
CA VAL A 356 7.20 0.16 3.48
C VAL A 356 7.85 0.70 2.21
N PHE A 357 8.04 2.02 2.15
CA PHE A 357 8.56 2.72 0.97
C PHE A 357 9.80 3.57 1.32
N ARG A 358 10.82 3.49 0.47
CA ARG A 358 12.04 4.29 0.54
C ARG A 358 12.27 4.99 -0.80
N ILE A 359 12.09 6.30 -0.83
CA ILE A 359 12.37 7.12 -2.02
C ILE A 359 13.88 7.21 -2.27
N LYS A 360 14.31 7.24 -3.53
CA LYS A 360 15.67 7.64 -3.88
C LYS A 360 15.77 9.16 -3.84
N GLU A 361 16.76 9.68 -3.15
CA GLU A 361 16.93 11.13 -3.05
C GLU A 361 17.15 11.74 -4.44
N LYS A 362 16.59 12.94 -4.66
CA LYS A 362 16.62 13.66 -5.94
C LYS A 362 15.84 12.97 -7.08
N GLN A 363 15.09 11.90 -6.80
CA GLN A 363 14.21 11.23 -7.75
C GLN A 363 12.77 11.20 -7.22
N SER A 364 11.80 10.89 -8.10
CA SER A 364 10.38 10.75 -7.74
C SER A 364 9.95 9.31 -7.47
N GLU A 365 10.86 8.36 -7.70
CA GLU A 365 10.67 6.93 -7.50
C GLU A 365 11.57 6.38 -6.37
N GLY A 366 11.37 5.11 -6.05
CA GLY A 366 12.20 4.42 -5.10
C GLY A 366 11.87 2.94 -4.96
N LEU A 367 12.13 2.43 -3.77
CA LEU A 367 12.01 1.03 -3.41
C LEU A 367 10.80 0.81 -2.50
N SER A 368 10.15 -0.33 -2.65
CA SER A 368 9.18 -0.78 -1.64
C SER A 368 9.37 -2.25 -1.31
N THR A 369 9.07 -2.59 -0.07
CA THR A 369 9.02 -3.97 0.42
C THR A 369 7.65 -4.18 1.05
N PHE A 370 6.89 -5.13 0.52
CA PHE A 370 5.64 -5.59 1.09
C PHE A 370 5.81 -6.95 1.74
N PHE A 371 5.10 -7.18 2.84
CA PHE A 371 5.13 -8.44 3.58
C PHE A 371 3.73 -8.83 4.05
N ARG A 372 3.41 -10.13 3.97
CA ARG A 372 2.10 -10.67 4.34
C ARG A 372 1.90 -10.66 5.85
N ARG A 373 0.93 -9.88 6.35
CA ARG A 373 0.64 -9.71 7.79
C ARG A 373 0.32 -11.02 8.51
N SER A 374 -0.27 -11.98 7.80
CA SER A 374 -0.59 -13.28 8.39
C SER A 374 0.64 -14.15 8.67
N LYS A 375 1.80 -13.86 8.04
CA LYS A 375 3.05 -14.63 8.18
C LYS A 375 4.19 -13.83 8.81
N PHE A 376 4.18 -12.50 8.65
CA PHE A 376 5.27 -11.64 9.09
C PHE A 376 4.77 -10.36 9.76
N SER A 377 5.52 -9.90 10.75
CA SER A 377 5.47 -8.54 11.30
C SER A 377 6.81 -7.84 11.10
N LEU A 378 6.78 -6.53 10.87
CA LEU A 378 7.97 -5.70 10.77
C LEU A 378 8.55 -5.43 12.17
N LEU A 379 9.80 -5.80 12.41
CA LEU A 379 10.51 -5.50 13.66
C LEU A 379 11.27 -4.18 13.60
N SER A 380 12.00 -3.95 12.50
CA SER A 380 12.85 -2.77 12.35
C SER A 380 13.19 -2.53 10.88
N GLN A 381 13.55 -1.28 10.58
CA GLN A 381 14.02 -0.83 9.26
C GLN A 381 15.41 -0.19 9.39
N HIS A 382 16.28 -0.45 8.40
CA HIS A 382 17.68 -0.01 8.40
C HIS A 382 18.08 0.52 7.02
N ASP A 383 17.25 1.38 6.44
CA ASP A 383 17.48 1.92 5.09
C ASP A 383 18.67 2.88 5.08
N ILE A 384 19.48 2.83 4.02
CA ILE A 384 20.64 3.72 3.83
C ILE A 384 20.68 4.31 2.41
N VAL A 385 21.28 5.49 2.30
CA VAL A 385 21.73 6.05 1.02
C VAL A 385 23.22 5.76 0.89
N PHE A 386 23.65 5.12 -0.21
CA PHE A 386 25.01 4.56 -0.27
C PHE A 386 26.12 5.61 -0.14
N ASN A 387 25.94 6.80 -0.73
CA ASN A 387 26.92 7.89 -0.64
C ASN A 387 27.03 8.45 0.78
N GLU A 388 25.91 8.60 1.49
CA GLU A 388 25.87 9.08 2.87
C GLU A 388 26.49 8.05 3.82
N ALA A 389 26.12 6.78 3.67
CA ALA A 389 26.65 5.68 4.48
C ALA A 389 28.18 5.59 4.34
N LEU A 390 28.70 5.65 3.10
CA LEU A 390 30.15 5.61 2.85
C LEU A 390 30.92 6.71 3.59
N LEU A 391 30.32 7.92 3.73
CA LEU A 391 30.99 9.07 4.34
C LEU A 391 30.81 9.15 5.86
N SER A 392 29.65 8.74 6.37
CA SER A 392 29.24 9.03 7.75
C SER A 392 29.27 7.82 8.67
N ASP A 393 29.17 6.59 8.14
CA ASP A 393 29.14 5.38 8.94
C ASP A 393 30.55 4.77 9.10
N PRO A 394 31.06 4.61 10.34
CA PRO A 394 32.33 3.94 10.61
C PRO A 394 32.43 2.53 10.03
N LEU A 395 31.30 1.85 9.79
CA LEU A 395 31.24 0.52 9.18
C LEU A 395 31.90 0.46 7.79
N HIS A 396 31.96 1.60 7.09
CA HIS A 396 32.48 1.69 5.72
C HIS A 396 33.84 2.39 5.64
N LYS A 397 34.49 2.65 6.77
CA LYS A 397 35.76 3.39 6.85
C LYS A 397 36.86 2.77 5.96
N ASP A 398 37.05 1.46 6.02
CA ASP A 398 38.11 0.77 5.25
C ASP A 398 37.88 0.89 3.73
N LEU A 399 36.61 0.85 3.31
CA LEU A 399 36.24 1.04 1.90
C LEU A 399 36.45 2.50 1.46
N LEU A 400 36.09 3.46 2.33
CA LEU A 400 36.33 4.88 2.10
C LEU A 400 37.83 5.18 1.98
N GLU A 401 38.67 4.57 2.83
CA GLU A 401 40.13 4.71 2.76
C GLU A 401 40.69 4.20 1.44
N LYS A 402 40.26 3.02 0.98
CA LYS A 402 40.61 2.50 -0.37
C LYS A 402 40.17 3.45 -1.48
N LEU A 403 38.95 4.00 -1.40
CA LEU A 403 38.40 4.87 -2.44
C LEU A 403 39.03 6.27 -2.44
N CYS A 404 39.60 6.73 -1.33
CA CYS A 404 40.35 7.99 -1.29
C CYS A 404 41.59 8.00 -2.21
N SER A 405 42.15 6.84 -2.54
CA SER A 405 43.20 6.71 -3.57
C SER A 405 42.70 6.91 -5.00
N TYR A 406 41.38 6.97 -5.21
CA TYR A 406 40.72 7.07 -6.51
C TYR A 406 39.73 8.25 -6.54
N PRO A 407 40.22 9.51 -6.53
CA PRO A 407 39.38 10.70 -6.34
C PRO A 407 38.29 10.87 -7.42
N ALA A 408 38.58 10.53 -8.68
CA ALA A 408 37.60 10.62 -9.77
C ALA A 408 36.39 9.69 -9.55
N VAL A 409 36.65 8.43 -9.18
CA VAL A 409 35.61 7.45 -8.88
C VAL A 409 34.85 7.83 -7.62
N LYS A 410 35.56 8.31 -6.58
CA LYS A 410 34.95 8.81 -5.34
C LYS A 410 33.96 9.93 -5.64
N GLU A 411 34.37 10.94 -6.39
CA GLU A 411 33.49 12.08 -6.74
C GLU A 411 32.25 11.60 -7.50
N LYS A 412 32.45 10.77 -8.52
CA LYS A 412 31.35 10.19 -9.31
C LYS A 412 30.39 9.35 -8.44
N PHE A 413 30.92 8.56 -7.52
CA PHE A 413 30.14 7.76 -6.59
C PHE A 413 29.30 8.63 -5.67
N LEU A 414 29.87 9.69 -5.09
CA LEU A 414 29.17 10.58 -4.16
C LEU A 414 28.02 11.37 -4.81
N GLN A 415 28.06 11.53 -6.14
CA GLN A 415 26.98 12.11 -6.91
C GLN A 415 25.81 11.14 -7.18
N ARG A 416 25.90 9.87 -6.77
CA ARG A 416 24.81 8.88 -6.93
C ARG A 416 23.89 8.91 -5.71
N SER A 417 22.60 8.69 -5.93
CA SER A 417 21.57 8.66 -4.89
C SER A 417 20.86 7.30 -4.78
N SER A 418 21.48 6.23 -5.29
CA SER A 418 20.99 4.86 -5.07
C SER A 418 20.91 4.56 -3.57
N VAL A 419 19.89 3.81 -3.20
CA VAL A 419 19.56 3.47 -1.82
C VAL A 419 19.49 1.96 -1.62
N LEU A 420 19.61 1.53 -0.38
CA LEU A 420 19.31 0.19 0.08
C LEU A 420 18.16 0.28 1.08
N GLN A 421 17.11 -0.49 0.83
CA GLN A 421 16.03 -0.70 1.81
C GLN A 421 16.30 -2.00 2.55
N VAL A 422 16.20 -1.99 3.89
CA VAL A 422 16.41 -3.18 4.73
C VAL A 422 15.30 -3.26 5.76
N SER A 423 14.58 -4.38 5.78
CA SER A 423 13.50 -4.68 6.72
C SER A 423 13.77 -5.99 7.43
N VAL A 424 13.77 -5.98 8.76
CA VAL A 424 13.84 -7.21 9.56
C VAL A 424 12.41 -7.64 9.87
N LEU A 425 12.03 -8.81 9.37
CA LEU A 425 10.70 -9.38 9.55
C LEU A 425 10.74 -10.53 10.55
N GLN A 426 9.76 -10.62 11.44
CA GLN A 426 9.56 -11.74 12.34
C GLN A 426 8.38 -12.59 11.89
N SER A 427 8.55 -13.91 11.90
CA SER A 427 7.42 -14.81 11.64
C SER A 427 6.37 -14.69 12.74
N THR A 428 5.10 -14.57 12.35
CA THR A 428 3.95 -14.51 13.26
C THR A 428 3.58 -15.89 13.81
N THR A 429 4.00 -16.96 13.11
CA THR A 429 3.73 -18.35 13.45
C THR A 429 4.87 -18.98 14.25
N ASP A 430 6.10 -18.50 14.06
CA ASP A 430 7.29 -18.94 14.80
C ASP A 430 8.18 -17.74 15.19
N PRO A 431 8.05 -17.19 16.41
CA PRO A 431 8.82 -16.02 16.86
C PRO A 431 10.35 -16.21 16.85
N SER A 432 10.84 -17.45 16.80
CA SER A 432 12.28 -17.74 16.67
C SER A 432 12.79 -17.39 15.27
N LYS A 433 11.94 -17.51 14.24
CA LYS A 433 12.27 -17.20 12.85
C LYS A 433 12.16 -15.72 12.55
N LYS A 434 13.26 -15.16 12.08
CA LYS A 434 13.37 -13.79 11.58
C LYS A 434 14.12 -13.83 10.25
N ILE A 435 13.86 -12.87 9.37
CA ILE A 435 14.55 -12.75 8.09
C ILE A 435 14.92 -11.28 7.84
N CYS A 436 16.15 -11.06 7.41
CA CYS A 436 16.62 -9.76 6.92
C CYS A 436 16.31 -9.67 5.42
N VAL A 437 15.34 -8.83 5.07
CA VAL A 437 14.94 -8.58 3.68
C VAL A 437 15.56 -7.27 3.22
N ALA A 438 16.43 -7.36 2.23
CA ALA A 438 17.06 -6.23 1.57
C ALA A 438 16.51 -6.06 0.15
N ASN A 439 16.39 -4.80 -0.28
CA ASN A 439 15.96 -4.42 -1.61
C ASN A 439 16.81 -3.26 -2.12
N THR A 440 17.26 -3.30 -3.38
CA THR A 440 18.02 -2.19 -3.99
C THR A 440 17.72 -2.01 -5.48
N HIS A 441 18.13 -0.85 -6.00
CA HIS A 441 18.23 -0.58 -7.43
C HIS A 441 19.57 0.14 -7.66
N LEU A 442 20.54 -0.59 -8.21
CA LEU A 442 21.92 -0.14 -8.41
C LEU A 442 22.07 0.78 -9.64
N TYR A 443 23.23 1.42 -9.76
CA TYR A 443 23.50 2.38 -10.83
C TYR A 443 23.39 1.75 -12.24
N PHE A 444 22.51 2.31 -13.07
CA PHE A 444 22.09 1.76 -14.37
C PHE A 444 23.14 1.80 -15.49
N HIS A 445 24.10 2.74 -15.42
CA HIS A 445 24.93 3.02 -16.60
C HIS A 445 25.76 1.79 -17.01
N PRO A 446 25.80 1.39 -18.30
CA PRO A 446 26.47 0.16 -18.73
C PRO A 446 27.94 0.08 -18.29
N LYS A 447 28.67 1.20 -18.41
CA LYS A 447 30.08 1.35 -17.98
C LYS A 447 30.28 1.57 -16.47
N GLY A 448 29.24 1.38 -15.65
CA GLY A 448 29.24 1.67 -14.22
C GLY A 448 29.63 0.50 -13.32
N GLY A 449 30.37 -0.50 -13.83
CA GLY A 449 30.69 -1.72 -13.08
C GLY A 449 31.45 -1.47 -11.77
N ASN A 450 32.43 -0.57 -11.80
CA ASN A 450 33.19 -0.13 -10.63
C ASN A 450 32.29 0.53 -9.56
N ILE A 451 31.36 1.40 -9.98
CA ILE A 451 30.40 2.06 -9.09
C ILE A 451 29.48 1.01 -8.45
N ARG A 452 28.94 0.07 -9.24
CA ARG A 452 28.07 -0.99 -8.72
C ARG A 452 28.81 -1.90 -7.73
N LEU A 453 30.09 -2.21 -7.97
CA LEU A 453 30.93 -2.95 -7.03
C LEU A 453 31.10 -2.23 -5.68
N ILE A 454 31.28 -0.91 -5.69
CA ILE A 454 31.36 -0.12 -4.45
C ILE A 454 30.00 -0.10 -3.75
N GLN A 455 28.89 0.10 -4.49
CA GLN A 455 27.54 0.09 -3.93
C GLN A 455 27.21 -1.23 -3.24
N ILE A 456 27.49 -2.35 -3.91
CA ILE A 456 27.19 -3.68 -3.36
C ILE A 456 28.09 -4.02 -2.17
N ALA A 457 29.34 -3.55 -2.13
CA ALA A 457 30.22 -3.73 -0.98
C ALA A 457 29.68 -3.03 0.27
N ILE A 458 29.17 -1.80 0.12
CA ILE A 458 28.48 -1.07 1.18
C ILE A 458 27.23 -1.84 1.62
N ALA A 459 26.41 -2.29 0.64
CA ALA A 459 25.19 -3.02 0.92
C ALA A 459 25.45 -4.30 1.73
N LEU A 460 26.40 -5.13 1.30
CA LEU A 460 26.71 -6.40 1.96
C LEU A 460 27.32 -6.20 3.36
N SER A 461 28.15 -5.16 3.54
CA SER A 461 28.68 -4.82 4.87
C SER A 461 27.53 -4.39 5.81
N HIS A 462 26.62 -3.55 5.33
CA HIS A 462 25.45 -3.09 6.08
C HIS A 462 24.49 -4.23 6.40
N ILE A 463 24.16 -5.07 5.42
CA ILE A 463 23.31 -6.24 5.61
C ILE A 463 23.94 -7.22 6.61
N LYS A 464 25.25 -7.47 6.52
CA LYS A 464 25.97 -8.29 7.50
C LYS A 464 25.88 -7.69 8.89
N HIS A 465 26.01 -6.38 9.03
CA HIS A 465 25.88 -5.72 10.33
C HIS A 465 24.48 -5.94 10.92
N VAL A 466 23.43 -5.72 10.13
CA VAL A 466 22.05 -5.94 10.57
C VAL A 466 21.79 -7.42 10.88
N ALA A 467 22.14 -8.33 9.97
CA ALA A 467 21.75 -9.74 10.02
C ALA A 467 22.62 -10.62 10.93
N CYS A 468 23.83 -10.18 11.28
CA CYS A 468 24.75 -10.93 12.14
C CYS A 468 25.09 -10.22 13.46
N ASP A 469 25.22 -8.88 13.46
CA ASP A 469 25.66 -8.15 14.66
C ASP A 469 24.47 -7.63 15.48
N MET A 470 23.47 -7.02 14.81
CA MET A 470 22.28 -6.48 15.49
C MET A 470 21.26 -7.58 15.82
N TYR A 471 21.09 -8.52 14.89
CA TYR A 471 20.29 -9.72 15.06
C TYR A 471 21.23 -10.92 14.93
N PRO A 472 21.29 -11.85 15.89
CA PRO A 472 22.26 -12.93 15.87
C PRO A 472 21.93 -13.95 14.78
N ASP A 473 22.63 -13.84 13.66
CA ASP A 473 22.65 -14.76 12.51
C ASP A 473 21.27 -15.10 11.93
N ILE A 474 20.51 -14.06 11.58
CA ILE A 474 19.23 -14.24 10.87
C ILE A 474 19.46 -14.38 9.36
N PRO A 475 18.67 -15.21 8.65
CA PRO A 475 18.84 -15.40 7.21
C PRO A 475 18.61 -14.12 6.41
N VAL A 476 19.35 -14.00 5.30
CA VAL A 476 19.27 -12.88 4.37
C VAL A 476 18.50 -13.27 3.12
N CYS A 477 17.58 -12.40 2.71
CA CYS A 477 17.04 -12.35 1.35
C CYS A 477 17.33 -10.97 0.78
N PHE A 478 18.06 -10.90 -0.33
CA PHE A 478 18.45 -9.65 -0.98
C PHE A 478 17.94 -9.62 -2.41
N CYS A 479 16.83 -8.91 -2.59
CA CYS A 479 16.19 -8.65 -3.87
C CYS A 479 16.74 -7.36 -4.52
N GLY A 480 16.55 -7.22 -5.82
CA GLY A 480 16.84 -5.95 -6.48
C GLY A 480 17.00 -6.04 -7.98
N ASP A 481 17.03 -4.85 -8.57
CA ASP A 481 17.62 -4.61 -9.88
C ASP A 481 19.09 -4.23 -9.65
N PHE A 482 19.98 -5.15 -9.99
CA PHE A 482 21.41 -4.99 -9.78
C PHE A 482 22.10 -4.35 -10.99
N ASN A 483 21.39 -4.11 -12.09
CA ASN A 483 21.95 -3.59 -13.34
C ASN A 483 23.25 -4.30 -13.75
N SER A 484 23.34 -5.60 -13.48
CA SER A 484 24.56 -6.41 -13.61
C SER A 484 24.24 -7.81 -14.10
N THR A 485 24.86 -8.23 -15.19
CA THR A 485 24.69 -9.57 -15.76
C THR A 485 25.50 -10.63 -14.99
N PRO A 486 25.21 -11.94 -15.15
CA PRO A 486 25.93 -13.00 -14.46
C PRO A 486 27.44 -13.06 -14.75
N THR A 487 27.89 -12.42 -15.84
CA THR A 487 29.30 -12.33 -16.24
C THR A 487 30.06 -11.20 -15.58
N THR A 488 29.40 -10.32 -14.81
CA THR A 488 30.04 -9.15 -14.18
C THR A 488 30.78 -9.52 -12.90
N GLY A 489 31.73 -8.66 -12.52
CA GLY A 489 32.44 -8.75 -11.24
C GLY A 489 31.51 -8.63 -10.04
N LEU A 490 30.43 -7.85 -10.15
CA LEU A 490 29.42 -7.76 -9.09
C LEU A 490 28.79 -9.13 -8.81
N TYR A 491 28.35 -9.83 -9.85
CA TYR A 491 27.71 -11.14 -9.68
C TYR A 491 28.69 -12.17 -9.11
N SER A 492 29.93 -12.20 -9.63
CA SER A 492 31.00 -13.04 -9.08
C SER A 492 31.28 -12.72 -7.62
N PHE A 493 31.32 -11.44 -7.25
CA PHE A 493 31.54 -11.00 -5.86
C PHE A 493 30.42 -11.52 -4.96
N MET A 494 29.16 -11.30 -5.32
CA MET A 494 27.98 -11.75 -4.58
C MET A 494 27.98 -13.25 -4.28
N LYS A 495 28.38 -14.08 -5.25
CA LYS A 495 28.39 -15.54 -5.10
C LYS A 495 29.62 -16.07 -4.36
N SER A 496 30.81 -15.60 -4.75
CA SER A 496 32.07 -16.17 -4.26
C SER A 496 32.50 -15.59 -2.91
N GLY A 497 31.96 -14.44 -2.50
CA GLY A 497 32.39 -13.72 -1.32
C GLY A 497 33.67 -12.93 -1.51
N THR A 498 34.27 -12.89 -2.71
CA THR A 498 35.50 -12.14 -2.98
C THR A 498 35.59 -11.62 -4.40
N ILE A 499 36.29 -10.51 -4.58
CA ILE A 499 36.69 -10.01 -5.90
C ILE A 499 38.13 -9.49 -5.83
N SER A 500 38.92 -9.86 -6.84
CA SER A 500 40.31 -9.45 -6.96
C SER A 500 40.43 -7.99 -7.39
N GLU A 501 41.47 -7.31 -6.91
CA GLU A 501 41.88 -6.01 -7.42
C GLU A 501 42.17 -6.00 -8.93
N HIS A 502 42.50 -7.14 -9.54
CA HIS A 502 42.79 -7.25 -10.98
C HIS A 502 41.55 -7.50 -11.85
N HIS A 503 40.34 -7.52 -11.28
CA HIS A 503 39.11 -7.72 -12.05
C HIS A 503 38.86 -6.55 -13.03
N GLU A 504 38.41 -6.85 -14.24
CA GLU A 504 38.24 -5.87 -15.33
C GLU A 504 37.20 -4.77 -15.03
N ASP A 505 36.15 -5.09 -14.26
CA ASP A 505 35.13 -4.11 -13.87
C ASP A 505 35.67 -2.90 -13.10
N TRP A 506 36.84 -3.01 -12.47
CA TRP A 506 37.53 -1.85 -11.87
C TRP A 506 37.98 -0.80 -12.89
N LEU A 507 37.97 -1.16 -14.18
CA LEU A 507 38.29 -0.34 -15.35
C LEU A 507 37.06 -0.13 -16.26
N SER A 508 35.84 -0.45 -15.79
CA SER A 508 34.63 -0.47 -16.62
C SER A 508 34.31 0.85 -17.35
N ASN A 509 34.77 2.00 -16.84
CA ASN A 509 34.65 3.30 -17.51
C ASN A 509 35.99 3.90 -17.98
N GLY A 510 37.02 3.07 -18.17
CA GLY A 510 38.35 3.48 -18.64
C GLY A 510 39.33 3.87 -17.53
N GLU A 511 40.53 4.26 -17.94
CA GLU A 511 41.68 4.51 -17.07
C GLU A 511 41.48 5.65 -16.07
N GLU A 512 40.77 6.70 -16.47
CA GLU A 512 40.52 7.87 -15.62
C GLU A 512 39.64 7.55 -14.41
N GLU A 513 38.79 6.52 -14.52
CA GLU A 513 37.89 6.04 -13.48
C GLU A 513 38.30 4.64 -12.96
N ARG A 514 39.58 4.31 -13.09
CA ARG A 514 40.16 3.10 -12.50
C ARG A 514 40.03 3.13 -10.97
N SER A 515 39.65 1.98 -10.38
CA SER A 515 39.52 1.83 -8.92
C SER A 515 39.85 0.42 -8.42
N ASN A 516 41.01 -0.12 -8.78
CA ASN A 516 41.42 -1.48 -8.41
C ASN A 516 41.46 -1.66 -6.89
N MET A 517 40.68 -2.62 -6.39
CA MET A 517 40.71 -3.00 -4.99
C MET A 517 40.21 -4.43 -4.78
N SER A 518 40.78 -5.11 -3.79
CA SER A 518 40.26 -6.41 -3.35
C SER A 518 39.15 -6.20 -2.32
N LEU A 519 38.02 -6.89 -2.50
CA LEU A 519 36.88 -6.85 -1.58
C LEU A 519 36.47 -8.27 -1.17
N THR A 520 35.87 -8.38 0.02
CA THR A 520 35.39 -9.64 0.59
C THR A 520 34.10 -9.46 1.38
N HIS A 521 33.23 -10.47 1.39
CA HIS A 521 32.10 -10.58 2.31
C HIS A 521 31.90 -12.02 2.80
N PRO A 522 31.30 -12.23 3.99
CA PRO A 522 31.13 -13.57 4.55
C PRO A 522 29.83 -14.28 4.14
N LEU A 523 28.82 -13.53 3.68
CA LEU A 523 27.48 -14.05 3.36
C LEU A 523 27.52 -15.14 2.27
N LYS A 524 26.72 -16.20 2.43
CA LYS A 524 26.64 -17.34 1.49
C LYS A 524 25.41 -17.23 0.59
N LEU A 525 25.48 -16.32 -0.37
CA LEU A 525 24.35 -15.94 -1.21
C LEU A 525 24.29 -16.75 -2.51
N GLU A 526 23.11 -17.27 -2.82
CA GLU A 526 22.80 -17.90 -4.11
C GLU A 526 21.60 -17.22 -4.77
N SER A 527 21.61 -17.09 -6.09
CA SER A 527 20.46 -16.58 -6.84
C SER A 527 19.35 -17.62 -6.87
N ALA A 528 18.26 -17.36 -6.14
CA ALA A 528 17.14 -18.30 -5.99
C ALA A 528 16.44 -18.63 -7.31
N CYS A 529 16.38 -17.66 -8.23
CA CYS A 529 15.81 -17.85 -9.57
C CYS A 529 16.85 -18.24 -10.63
N GLY A 530 18.09 -18.55 -10.22
CA GLY A 530 19.20 -18.87 -11.12
C GLY A 530 19.66 -17.68 -11.95
N GLU A 531 19.99 -17.96 -13.21
CA GLU A 531 20.52 -16.99 -14.18
C GLU A 531 19.65 -17.07 -15.46
N PRO A 532 18.44 -16.48 -15.47
CA PRO A 532 17.60 -16.47 -16.65
C PRO A 532 18.32 -15.86 -17.87
N ALA A 533 17.88 -16.19 -19.08
CA ALA A 533 18.43 -15.58 -20.30
C ALA A 533 18.33 -14.04 -20.25
N TYR A 534 17.24 -13.54 -19.69
CA TYR A 534 17.02 -12.13 -19.42
C TYR A 534 15.95 -11.95 -18.34
N THR A 535 16.03 -10.83 -17.65
CA THR A 535 14.98 -10.30 -16.78
C THR A 535 14.55 -8.91 -17.21
N ASN A 536 15.37 -8.19 -18.00
CA ASN A 536 15.00 -7.01 -18.76
C ASN A 536 15.05 -7.32 -20.28
N TYR A 537 14.03 -6.91 -21.04
CA TYR A 537 13.97 -7.15 -22.49
C TYR A 537 13.35 -5.99 -23.26
N VAL A 538 14.18 -5.17 -23.91
CA VAL A 538 13.77 -3.98 -24.68
C VAL A 538 14.31 -4.00 -26.11
N GLY A 539 13.84 -3.07 -26.94
CA GLY A 539 14.38 -2.85 -28.28
C GLY A 539 15.85 -2.45 -28.26
N GLY A 540 16.75 -3.40 -28.47
CA GLY A 540 18.21 -3.16 -28.56
C GLY A 540 19.03 -3.59 -27.34
N PHE A 541 18.39 -4.03 -26.25
CA PHE A 541 19.08 -4.61 -25.10
C PHE A 541 18.22 -5.68 -24.41
N HIS A 542 18.85 -6.76 -23.97
CA HIS A 542 18.25 -7.72 -23.06
C HIS A 542 19.33 -8.33 -22.16
N GLY A 543 19.00 -8.61 -20.91
CA GLY A 543 19.94 -9.20 -19.97
C GLY A 543 19.30 -9.57 -18.65
N CYS A 544 19.94 -10.48 -17.92
CA CYS A 544 19.59 -10.82 -16.55
C CYS A 544 20.18 -9.76 -15.62
N LEU A 545 19.34 -8.86 -15.11
CA LEU A 545 19.73 -7.74 -14.25
C LEU A 545 19.18 -7.88 -12.83
N ASP A 546 18.10 -8.64 -12.69
CA ASP A 546 17.35 -8.79 -11.45
C ASP A 546 17.71 -10.11 -10.79
N TYR A 547 17.78 -10.11 -9.45
CA TYR A 547 18.05 -11.32 -8.68
C TYR A 547 17.29 -11.33 -7.36
N ILE A 548 17.01 -12.55 -6.88
CA ILE A 548 16.62 -12.82 -5.50
C ILE A 548 17.76 -13.62 -4.88
N PHE A 549 18.71 -12.95 -4.23
CA PHE A 549 19.79 -13.64 -3.53
C PHE A 549 19.29 -14.13 -2.17
N THR A 550 19.56 -15.38 -1.83
CA THR A 550 19.16 -15.96 -0.54
C THR A 550 20.34 -16.61 0.17
N ASP A 551 20.35 -16.52 1.49
CA ASP A 551 21.33 -17.24 2.31
C ASP A 551 21.12 -18.75 2.20
N SER A 552 21.99 -19.37 1.42
CA SER A 552 21.98 -20.80 1.12
C SER A 552 22.24 -21.69 2.33
N ASN A 553 22.75 -21.16 3.45
CA ASN A 553 22.88 -21.95 4.68
C ASN A 553 21.54 -22.17 5.37
N CYS A 554 20.60 -21.24 5.22
CA CYS A 554 19.39 -21.16 6.02
C CYS A 554 18.10 -21.29 5.20
N LEU A 555 18.17 -21.02 3.90
CA LEU A 555 17.04 -21.07 2.97
C LEU A 555 17.34 -22.05 1.84
N ALA A 556 16.32 -22.82 1.45
CA ALA A 556 16.33 -23.70 0.29
C ALA A 556 15.27 -23.26 -0.71
N VAL A 557 15.57 -23.29 -2.01
CA VAL A 557 14.58 -23.03 -3.06
C VAL A 557 13.70 -24.27 -3.22
N GLU A 558 12.39 -24.11 -3.04
CA GLU A 558 11.39 -25.16 -3.26
C GLU A 558 10.94 -25.18 -4.73
N GLN A 559 10.63 -24.00 -5.27
CA GLN A 559 10.31 -23.84 -6.69
C GLN A 559 10.63 -22.43 -7.19
N VAL A 560 10.88 -22.34 -8.49
CA VAL A 560 10.96 -21.09 -9.24
C VAL A 560 9.76 -21.04 -10.18
N ILE A 561 8.98 -19.97 -10.13
CA ILE A 561 7.83 -19.81 -11.02
C ILE A 561 8.39 -19.40 -12.38
N PRO A 562 8.11 -20.16 -13.46
CA PRO A 562 8.73 -19.94 -14.75
C PRO A 562 8.51 -18.51 -15.25
N LEU A 563 9.54 -17.93 -15.86
CA LEU A 563 9.40 -16.68 -16.60
C LEU A 563 8.54 -16.93 -17.85
N PRO A 564 7.92 -15.88 -18.42
CA PRO A 564 7.25 -16.00 -19.71
C PRO A 564 8.19 -16.58 -20.78
N SER A 565 7.63 -17.36 -21.69
CA SER A 565 8.37 -17.88 -22.84
C SER A 565 8.89 -16.74 -23.72
N HIS A 566 9.92 -17.01 -24.51
CA HIS A 566 10.44 -16.01 -25.45
C HIS A 566 9.38 -15.57 -26.48
N GLU A 567 8.48 -16.47 -26.87
CA GLU A 567 7.35 -16.15 -27.75
C GLU A 567 6.40 -15.14 -27.09
N GLU A 568 6.02 -15.33 -25.82
CA GLU A 568 5.19 -14.38 -25.08
C GLU A 568 5.87 -13.01 -24.95
N VAL A 569 7.18 -12.98 -24.68
CA VAL A 569 7.96 -11.73 -24.54
C VAL A 569 8.07 -10.97 -25.87
N THR A 570 8.18 -11.69 -26.99
CA THR A 570 8.40 -11.09 -28.33
C THR A 570 7.14 -10.96 -29.18
N THR A 571 5.97 -11.37 -28.65
CA THR A 571 4.66 -11.23 -29.35
C THR A 571 4.42 -9.81 -29.83
N HIS A 572 4.87 -8.81 -29.07
CA HIS A 572 4.82 -7.39 -29.42
C HIS A 572 6.21 -6.79 -29.60
N GLN A 573 7.14 -7.56 -30.17
CA GLN A 573 8.56 -7.26 -30.39
C GLN A 573 9.42 -7.29 -29.11
N ALA A 574 9.04 -6.56 -28.06
CA ALA A 574 9.75 -6.50 -26.79
C ALA A 574 8.83 -5.97 -25.66
N LEU A 575 9.39 -5.68 -24.48
CA LEU A 575 8.66 -5.17 -23.31
C LEU A 575 8.92 -3.67 -23.08
N PRO A 576 7.99 -2.91 -22.47
CA PRO A 576 6.63 -3.29 -22.11
C PRO A 576 5.74 -3.49 -23.35
N SER A 577 4.54 -4.03 -23.15
CA SER A 577 3.56 -4.25 -24.21
C SER A 577 2.12 -4.17 -23.68
N VAL A 578 1.14 -4.36 -24.56
CA VAL A 578 -0.28 -4.39 -24.16
C VAL A 578 -0.59 -5.52 -23.18
N ILE A 579 0.21 -6.60 -23.14
CA ILE A 579 0.06 -7.74 -22.23
C ILE A 579 1.10 -7.77 -21.09
N TYR A 580 2.00 -6.78 -21.01
CA TYR A 580 3.08 -6.76 -20.03
C TYR A 580 3.48 -5.34 -19.57
N PRO A 581 3.43 -5.01 -18.26
CA PRO A 581 3.40 -3.62 -17.80
C PRO A 581 4.76 -2.99 -17.46
N SER A 582 5.87 -3.71 -17.62
CA SER A 582 7.23 -3.25 -17.35
C SER A 582 8.15 -3.76 -18.45
N ASP A 583 9.32 -3.14 -18.61
CA ASP A 583 10.42 -3.65 -19.41
C ASP A 583 11.21 -4.77 -18.70
N HIS A 584 11.01 -4.92 -17.38
CA HIS A 584 11.52 -6.05 -16.60
C HIS A 584 10.46 -7.14 -16.39
N ILE A 585 10.90 -8.34 -16.05
CA ILE A 585 10.08 -9.52 -15.73
C ILE A 585 10.17 -9.81 -14.24
N ALA A 586 9.03 -9.91 -13.56
CA ALA A 586 9.00 -10.23 -12.13
C ALA A 586 9.66 -11.59 -11.85
N LEU A 587 10.64 -11.64 -10.95
CA LEU A 587 11.17 -12.89 -10.42
C LEU A 587 10.28 -13.37 -9.28
N VAL A 588 9.93 -14.66 -9.28
CA VAL A 588 9.07 -15.25 -8.25
C VAL A 588 9.59 -16.64 -7.90
N CYS A 589 9.84 -16.88 -6.62
CA CYS A 589 10.25 -18.19 -6.11
C CYS A 589 9.62 -18.47 -4.75
N ASP A 590 9.42 -19.75 -4.45
CA ASP A 590 9.09 -20.21 -3.10
C ASP A 590 10.37 -20.75 -2.47
N VAL A 591 10.69 -20.26 -1.28
CA VAL A 591 11.81 -20.75 -0.48
C VAL A 591 11.33 -21.33 0.84
N LYS A 592 12.11 -22.22 1.43
CA LYS A 592 11.82 -22.90 2.68
C LYS A 592 12.95 -22.68 3.67
N TRP A 593 12.61 -22.54 4.96
CA TRP A 593 13.58 -22.60 6.04
C TRP A 593 14.23 -24.00 6.09
N LYS A 594 15.56 -24.06 6.19
CA LYS A 594 16.32 -25.32 6.31
C LYS A 594 16.25 -25.94 7.70
#